data_AF-A0A5B8CPM5-F1
#
_entry.id   AF-A0A5B8CPM5-F1
#
_cell.length_a   1.000
_cell.length_b   1.000
_cell.length_c   1.000
_cell.angle_alpha   90.00
_cell.angle_beta   90.00
_cell.angle_gamma   90.00
#
_symmetry.space_group_name_H-M   'P 1'
#
loop_
_entity.id
_entity.type
_entity.pdbx_description
1 polymer ?
#
loop_
_entity_poly.entity_id
_entity_poly.type
_entity_poly.pdbx_seq_one_letter_code
_entity_poly.pdbx_strand_id
1 'polypeptide(L)'
;MMLPKKFGTLLLLLSSLAGVQSVNANVTFDYDNSSNCFPFGSCPVNEVIEYQQFYSHYQFGTDPLEITGIRFKPAQGGSGGFEPTSLSFTLTLSTTLSNVGSFYGDYANQALSNSFAANLGVNTVTIFSGTVSLSSSGDDVFDIAIPFATPYLYDPYAGNLLIGISNINGGIPLTGFAAGGSPLISRFVNGVYGGNPNVFSEAGYGLATQFISTATPIPEPFPDQPPLYVPEPSAPAMLFAGLGLLYLRRRQKWIKK
;
A
#
# COMPACT_ATOMS: atom_id res chain seq x y z
N MET A 1 -58.10 -29.25 28.31
CA MET A 1 -57.81 -29.93 27.03
C MET A 1 -56.80 -29.07 26.26
N MET A 2 -55.64 -29.66 25.97
CA MET A 2 -54.53 -29.20 25.11
C MET A 2 -53.56 -28.09 25.61
N LEU A 3 -52.33 -28.56 25.85
CA LEU A 3 -51.05 -27.84 25.92
C LEU A 3 -50.42 -27.77 24.49
N PRO A 4 -49.23 -27.18 24.27
CA PRO A 4 -48.94 -25.87 23.69
C PRO A 4 -48.35 -25.94 22.26
N LYS A 5 -48.11 -24.79 21.60
CA LYS A 5 -47.18 -24.72 20.45
C LYS A 5 -46.07 -23.72 20.73
N LYS A 6 -44.84 -24.26 20.69
CA LYS A 6 -43.56 -23.64 21.01
C LYS A 6 -43.19 -22.60 19.95
N PHE A 7 -42.85 -21.39 20.37
CA PHE A 7 -42.06 -20.46 19.56
C PHE A 7 -40.59 -20.94 19.64
N GLY A 8 -40.14 -21.61 18.59
CA GLY A 8 -38.72 -21.89 18.39
C GLY A 8 -38.08 -20.72 17.65
N THR A 9 -37.27 -19.93 18.36
CA THR A 9 -36.43 -18.89 17.77
C THR A 9 -35.33 -19.57 16.95
N LEU A 10 -35.43 -19.50 15.62
CA LEU A 10 -34.40 -19.94 14.70
C LEU A 10 -33.31 -18.85 14.62
N LEU A 11 -32.17 -19.08 15.28
CA LEU A 11 -30.99 -18.23 15.16
C LEU A 11 -30.25 -18.63 13.88
N LEU A 12 -30.43 -17.88 12.79
CA LEU A 12 -29.58 -18.00 11.61
C LEU A 12 -28.22 -17.34 11.94
N LEU A 13 -27.19 -18.15 12.20
CA LEU A 13 -25.81 -17.67 12.05
C LEU A 13 -25.51 -17.55 10.56
N LEU A 14 -25.56 -16.31 10.04
CA LEU A 14 -24.87 -15.99 8.79
C LEU A 14 -23.37 -15.95 9.10
N SER A 15 -22.67 -17.06 8.85
CA SER A 15 -21.23 -17.03 8.65
C SER A 15 -20.97 -16.46 7.25
N SER A 16 -20.87 -15.14 7.13
CA SER A 16 -20.26 -14.56 5.93
C SER A 16 -18.77 -14.91 5.97
N LEU A 17 -18.35 -15.91 5.19
CA LEU A 17 -16.97 -15.94 4.73
C LEU A 17 -16.79 -14.66 3.91
N ALA A 18 -16.22 -13.64 4.54
CA ALA A 18 -15.59 -12.57 3.80
C ALA A 18 -14.43 -13.23 3.05
N GLY A 19 -14.65 -13.57 1.78
CA GLY A 19 -13.55 -13.85 0.89
C GLY A 19 -12.66 -12.62 0.91
N VAL A 20 -11.47 -12.75 1.50
CA VAL A 20 -10.45 -11.72 1.44
C VAL A 20 -10.03 -11.64 -0.01
N GLN A 21 -10.66 -10.75 -0.78
CA GLN A 21 -10.07 -10.31 -2.03
C GLN A 21 -8.82 -9.52 -1.63
N SER A 22 -7.65 -10.12 -1.79
CA SER A 22 -6.41 -9.37 -1.96
C SER A 22 -6.60 -8.53 -3.22
N VAL A 23 -7.05 -7.30 -3.06
CA VAL A 23 -7.11 -6.35 -4.16
C VAL A 23 -5.71 -5.79 -4.31
N ASN A 24 -5.06 -6.07 -5.44
CA ASN A 24 -4.00 -5.23 -5.98
C ASN A 24 -4.63 -3.86 -6.30
N ALA A 25 -4.78 -3.01 -5.30
CA ALA A 25 -5.30 -1.67 -5.46
C ALA A 25 -4.11 -0.72 -5.58
N ASN A 26 -3.87 -0.22 -6.78
CA ASN A 26 -3.00 0.94 -6.95
C ASN A 26 -3.63 2.13 -6.22
N VAL A 27 -2.84 2.85 -5.41
CA VAL A 27 -3.32 4.05 -4.73
C VAL A 27 -3.01 5.26 -5.60
N THR A 28 -4.04 6.00 -6.00
CA THR A 28 -3.90 7.11 -6.95
C THR A 28 -4.27 8.44 -6.29
N PHE A 29 -3.41 9.43 -6.50
CA PHE A 29 -3.57 10.84 -6.18
C PHE A 29 -3.56 11.63 -7.49
N ASP A 30 -4.73 12.03 -7.97
CA ASP A 30 -4.90 12.73 -9.26
C ASP A 30 -5.68 14.04 -9.08
N TYR A 31 -5.30 15.09 -9.82
CA TYR A 31 -5.66 16.48 -9.55
C TYR A 31 -5.79 17.34 -10.82
N ASP A 32 -6.15 18.60 -10.60
CA ASP A 32 -6.09 19.66 -11.61
C ASP A 32 -4.68 19.71 -12.22
N ASN A 33 -4.61 19.51 -13.53
CA ASN A 33 -3.38 19.20 -14.22
C ASN A 33 -2.56 20.47 -14.55
N SER A 34 -2.03 21.10 -13.50
CA SER A 34 -1.10 22.22 -13.66
C SER A 34 0.32 21.73 -13.91
N SER A 35 1.09 22.51 -14.66
CA SER A 35 2.49 22.20 -14.95
C SER A 35 3.38 22.47 -13.74
N ASN A 36 4.17 21.46 -13.36
CA ASN A 36 5.18 21.58 -12.33
C ASN A 36 6.51 20.98 -12.78
N CYS A 37 7.58 21.76 -12.74
CA CYS A 37 8.90 21.31 -13.14
C CYS A 37 9.69 20.59 -12.03
N PHE A 38 9.24 20.59 -10.78
CA PHE A 38 9.93 19.85 -9.72
C PHE A 38 9.53 18.36 -9.71
N PRO A 39 10.40 17.44 -9.29
CA PRO A 39 11.82 17.64 -9.03
C PRO A 39 12.72 17.43 -10.27
N PHE A 40 12.18 16.89 -11.36
CA PHE A 40 13.00 16.38 -12.48
C PHE A 40 13.01 17.25 -13.75
N GLY A 41 12.20 18.31 -13.82
CA GLY A 41 12.06 19.16 -15.00
C GLY A 41 13.16 20.22 -15.15
N SER A 42 13.16 20.90 -16.29
CA SER A 42 14.19 21.86 -16.73
C SER A 42 14.06 23.27 -16.14
N CYS A 43 13.51 23.40 -14.93
CA CYS A 43 13.51 24.68 -14.24
C CYS A 43 14.95 25.19 -14.02
N PRO A 44 15.22 26.51 -14.04
CA PRO A 44 16.55 27.07 -13.81
C PRO A 44 16.96 26.83 -12.36
N VAL A 45 17.48 25.62 -12.13
CA VAL A 45 17.95 25.13 -10.85
C VAL A 45 19.47 25.05 -10.96
N ASN A 46 20.12 25.89 -10.17
CA ASN A 46 21.57 26.06 -10.24
C ASN A 46 22.33 25.08 -9.33
N GLU A 47 21.62 24.23 -8.58
CA GLU A 47 22.17 23.37 -7.51
C GLU A 47 21.37 22.06 -7.34
N VAL A 48 21.84 21.21 -6.42
CA VAL A 48 21.19 19.98 -5.98
C VAL A 48 19.82 20.30 -5.37
N ILE A 49 18.77 19.65 -5.87
CA ILE A 49 17.41 19.75 -5.32
C ILE A 49 17.16 18.55 -4.42
N GLU A 50 16.56 18.82 -3.27
CA GLU A 50 15.84 17.82 -2.49
C GLU A 50 14.35 18.11 -2.56
N TYR A 51 13.56 17.07 -2.81
CA TYR A 51 12.12 17.15 -2.94
C TYR A 51 11.47 16.13 -2.03
N GLN A 52 10.45 16.54 -1.30
CA GLN A 52 9.60 15.64 -0.55
C GLN A 52 8.16 15.86 -0.94
N GLN A 53 7.40 14.78 -0.96
CA GLN A 53 5.96 14.86 -1.05
C GLN A 53 5.33 13.92 -0.03
N PHE A 54 4.31 14.45 0.63
CA PHE A 54 3.58 13.84 1.71
C PHE A 54 2.22 13.44 1.16
N TYR A 55 1.76 12.25 1.54
CA TYR A 55 0.51 11.67 1.09
C TYR A 55 -0.29 11.22 2.31
N SER A 56 -1.54 11.66 2.37
CA SER A 56 -2.43 11.31 3.47
C SER A 56 -2.63 9.80 3.54
N HIS A 57 -2.47 9.24 4.74
CA HIS A 57 -2.74 7.83 5.01
C HIS A 57 -4.20 7.44 4.71
N TYR A 58 -5.15 8.38 4.77
CA TYR A 58 -6.57 8.13 4.48
C TYR A 58 -6.84 7.56 3.07
N GLN A 59 -5.97 7.83 2.09
CA GLN A 59 -6.13 7.32 0.72
C GLN A 59 -5.68 5.86 0.58
N PHE A 60 -4.92 5.34 1.55
CA PHE A 60 -4.32 4.01 1.50
C PHE A 60 -5.16 2.92 2.17
N GLY A 61 -6.33 3.27 2.71
CA GLY A 61 -7.18 2.34 3.45
C GLY A 61 -6.64 2.06 4.86
N THR A 62 -7.03 0.93 5.43
CA THR A 62 -6.68 0.55 6.82
C THR A 62 -5.66 -0.58 6.90
N ASP A 63 -5.56 -1.43 5.88
CA ASP A 63 -4.70 -2.60 5.95
C ASP A 63 -3.28 -2.27 5.47
N PRO A 64 -2.24 -2.87 6.08
CA PRO A 64 -0.88 -2.73 5.57
C PRO A 64 -0.73 -3.25 4.14
N LEU A 65 0.01 -2.51 3.31
CA LEU A 65 0.22 -2.83 1.91
C LEU A 65 1.71 -2.76 1.53
N GLU A 66 2.09 -3.57 0.56
CA GLU A 66 3.43 -3.53 0.00
C GLU A 66 3.44 -2.65 -1.24
N ILE A 67 4.21 -1.55 -1.20
CA ILE A 67 4.41 -0.64 -2.33
C ILE A 67 5.63 -1.10 -3.12
N THR A 68 5.46 -1.31 -4.42
CA THR A 68 6.48 -1.88 -5.32
C THR A 68 6.88 -0.95 -6.46
N GLY A 69 6.18 0.17 -6.62
CA GLY A 69 6.48 1.15 -7.65
C GLY A 69 5.75 2.46 -7.44
N ILE A 70 6.23 3.48 -8.13
CA ILE A 70 5.61 4.79 -8.21
C ILE A 70 5.55 5.23 -9.67
N ARG A 71 4.47 5.90 -10.04
CA ARG A 71 4.28 6.49 -11.35
C ARG A 71 3.82 7.93 -11.22
N PHE A 72 4.32 8.77 -12.10
CA PHE A 72 3.83 10.12 -12.32
C PHE A 72 3.21 10.22 -13.71
N LYS A 73 2.58 11.36 -13.99
CA LYS A 73 2.02 11.66 -15.30
C LYS A 73 2.48 13.03 -15.81
N PRO A 74 2.57 13.23 -17.13
CA PRO A 74 2.94 14.51 -17.72
C PRO A 74 1.85 15.57 -17.51
N ALA A 75 2.23 16.86 -17.52
CA ALA A 75 1.27 17.95 -17.42
C ALA A 75 0.40 18.11 -18.70
N GLN A 76 -0.88 18.44 -18.58
CA GLN A 76 -1.75 18.78 -19.72
C GLN A 76 -1.35 20.15 -20.29
N GLY A 77 -1.30 20.26 -21.62
CA GLY A 77 -1.03 21.52 -22.31
C GLY A 77 0.44 21.93 -22.40
N GLY A 78 1.36 21.20 -21.73
CA GLY A 78 2.80 21.34 -21.90
C GLY A 78 3.34 20.26 -22.85
N SER A 79 3.68 20.63 -24.09
CA SER A 79 4.40 19.86 -25.14
C SER A 79 4.12 18.35 -25.39
N GLY A 80 3.21 17.69 -24.68
CA GLY A 80 3.00 16.23 -24.83
C GLY A 80 4.19 15.42 -24.31
N GLY A 81 4.19 14.14 -24.67
CA GLY A 81 5.15 13.14 -24.21
C GLY A 81 6.62 13.51 -24.44
N PHE A 82 7.51 12.71 -23.87
CA PHE A 82 8.95 12.90 -24.02
C PHE A 82 9.64 11.58 -24.29
N GLU A 83 10.67 11.68 -25.12
CA GLU A 83 11.56 10.58 -25.43
C GLU A 83 12.34 10.11 -24.20
N PRO A 84 12.75 8.83 -24.17
CA PRO A 84 13.56 8.26 -23.11
C PRO A 84 14.74 9.16 -22.71
N THR A 85 14.67 9.71 -21.49
CA THR A 85 15.66 10.62 -20.93
C THR A 85 16.29 9.98 -19.70
N SER A 86 17.61 9.83 -19.72
CA SER A 86 18.36 9.28 -18.60
C SER A 86 18.51 10.31 -17.47
N LEU A 87 18.15 9.90 -16.27
CA LEU A 87 18.25 10.69 -15.05
C LEU A 87 18.79 9.81 -13.92
N SER A 88 19.65 10.37 -13.07
CA SER A 88 20.11 9.69 -11.86
C SER A 88 19.59 10.38 -10.61
N PHE A 89 19.11 9.64 -9.62
CA PHE A 89 18.65 10.17 -8.33
C PHE A 89 18.57 9.08 -7.27
N THR A 90 18.36 9.49 -6.02
CA THR A 90 17.96 8.63 -4.91
C THR A 90 16.50 8.91 -4.57
N LEU A 91 15.70 7.86 -4.43
CA LEU A 91 14.31 7.93 -3.98
C LEU A 91 14.13 7.07 -2.73
N THR A 92 13.60 7.69 -1.68
CA THR A 92 13.30 7.08 -0.40
C THR A 92 11.79 7.09 -0.15
N LEU A 93 11.33 6.09 0.61
CA LEU A 93 10.01 6.07 1.22
C LEU A 93 10.17 6.08 2.74
N SER A 94 9.25 6.78 3.40
CA SER A 94 9.23 6.92 4.85
C SER A 94 7.78 7.07 5.34
N THR A 95 7.54 6.76 6.61
CA THR A 95 6.28 7.08 7.28
C THR A 95 6.52 8.25 8.23
N THR A 96 5.64 9.23 8.18
CA THR A 96 5.79 10.47 8.95
C THR A 96 4.49 10.87 9.63
N LEU A 97 4.63 11.53 10.77
CA LEU A 97 3.50 12.15 11.47
C LEU A 97 3.32 13.62 11.08
N SER A 98 4.15 14.13 10.16
CA SER A 98 3.97 15.47 9.59
C SER A 98 2.64 15.58 8.85
N ASN A 99 2.02 16.76 8.96
CA ASN A 99 0.73 17.09 8.38
C ASN A 99 0.76 17.05 6.84
N VAL A 100 -0.40 16.79 6.25
CA VAL A 100 -0.73 16.93 4.83
C VAL A 100 -1.84 17.97 4.67
N GLY A 101 -1.68 18.92 3.75
CA GLY A 101 -2.65 19.99 3.56
C GLY A 101 -2.81 20.93 4.77
N SER A 102 -3.72 21.88 4.65
CA SER A 102 -3.93 22.92 5.67
C SER A 102 -5.09 22.66 6.63
N PHE A 103 -5.92 21.61 6.46
CA PHE A 103 -7.22 21.60 7.16
C PHE A 103 -7.83 20.26 7.60
N TYR A 104 -7.26 19.08 7.33
CA TYR A 104 -7.92 17.81 7.71
C TYR A 104 -6.95 16.71 8.17
N GLY A 105 -7.23 16.14 9.34
CA GLY A 105 -6.69 14.85 9.78
C GLY A 105 -6.01 14.82 11.15
N ASP A 106 -5.65 13.61 11.59
CA ASP A 106 -5.07 13.29 12.91
C ASP A 106 -3.74 14.00 13.22
N TYR A 107 -3.12 14.62 12.21
CA TYR A 107 -1.83 15.29 12.30
C TYR A 107 -1.88 16.81 12.06
N ALA A 108 -3.06 17.43 12.13
CA ALA A 108 -3.26 18.85 11.83
C ALA A 108 -2.30 19.82 12.57
N ASN A 109 -1.82 19.43 13.75
CA ASN A 109 -0.92 20.24 14.59
C ASN A 109 0.58 19.99 14.33
N GLN A 110 0.95 19.03 13.47
CA GLN A 110 2.34 18.67 13.18
C GLN A 110 2.79 19.33 11.87
N ALA A 111 3.12 20.61 11.92
CA ALA A 111 3.54 21.37 10.74
C ALA A 111 4.73 20.70 10.03
N LEU A 112 4.80 20.86 8.70
CA LEU A 112 5.96 20.43 7.91
C LEU A 112 7.21 21.15 8.41
N SER A 113 8.30 20.41 8.54
CA SER A 113 9.61 20.99 8.83
C SER A 113 10.21 21.59 7.56
N ASN A 114 10.94 22.69 7.72
CA ASN A 114 11.75 23.27 6.64
C ASN A 114 13.10 22.55 6.46
N SER A 115 13.31 21.42 7.16
CA SER A 115 14.48 20.57 7.02
C SER A 115 14.08 19.23 6.41
N PHE A 116 14.71 18.87 5.29
CA PHE A 116 14.47 17.61 4.59
C PHE A 116 14.57 16.41 5.55
N ALA A 117 15.67 16.33 6.30
CA ALA A 117 15.91 15.21 7.22
C ALA A 117 14.89 15.16 8.38
N ALA A 118 14.36 16.30 8.80
CA ALA A 118 13.42 16.37 9.92
C ALA A 118 12.00 15.90 9.56
N ASN A 119 11.67 15.81 8.27
CA ASN A 119 10.39 15.28 7.81
C ASN A 119 10.38 13.75 7.69
N LEU A 120 11.57 13.14 7.59
CA LEU A 120 11.73 11.69 7.48
C LEU A 120 11.44 11.01 8.82
N GLY A 121 10.70 9.91 8.77
CA GLY A 121 10.53 9.01 9.90
C GLY A 121 11.68 8.02 10.07
N VAL A 122 11.62 7.27 11.17
CA VAL A 122 12.62 6.26 11.54
C VAL A 122 12.64 5.05 10.61
N ASN A 123 11.56 4.80 9.88
CA ASN A 123 11.42 3.68 8.93
C ASN A 123 11.72 4.10 7.48
N THR A 124 12.68 5.02 7.30
CA THR A 124 13.07 5.47 5.97
C THR A 124 13.86 4.38 5.24
N VAL A 125 13.43 4.05 4.03
CA VAL A 125 14.06 3.05 3.16
C VAL A 125 14.40 3.68 1.83
N THR A 126 15.63 3.49 1.35
CA THR A 126 16.00 3.79 -0.03
C THR A 126 15.41 2.73 -0.94
N ILE A 127 14.39 3.10 -1.72
CA ILE A 127 13.69 2.17 -2.61
C ILE A 127 14.25 2.20 -4.04
N PHE A 128 14.98 3.26 -4.41
CA PHE A 128 15.69 3.37 -5.68
C PHE A 128 16.91 4.28 -5.51
N SER A 129 18.03 3.90 -6.12
CA SER A 129 19.21 4.76 -6.23
C SER A 129 20.01 4.35 -7.45
N GLY A 130 20.14 5.25 -8.42
CA GLY A 130 20.85 4.98 -9.66
C GLY A 130 20.28 5.75 -10.84
N THR A 131 20.60 5.28 -12.04
CA THR A 131 20.13 5.86 -13.31
C THR A 131 18.92 5.11 -13.83
N VAL A 132 17.88 5.85 -14.22
CA VAL A 132 16.70 5.33 -14.91
C VAL A 132 16.43 6.16 -16.17
N SER A 133 15.93 5.51 -17.21
CA SER A 133 15.43 6.20 -18.39
C SER A 133 13.93 6.40 -18.24
N LEU A 134 13.50 7.66 -18.10
CA LEU A 134 12.10 8.03 -17.98
C LEU A 134 11.56 8.45 -19.35
N SER A 135 10.28 8.17 -19.60
CA SER A 135 9.58 8.58 -20.83
C SER A 135 8.10 8.75 -20.54
N SER A 136 7.37 9.40 -21.44
CA SER A 136 5.91 9.46 -21.41
C SER A 136 5.36 9.59 -22.83
N SER A 137 4.19 9.01 -23.09
CA SER A 137 3.44 9.22 -24.33
C SER A 137 2.78 10.60 -24.39
N GLY A 138 2.59 11.26 -23.24
CA GLY A 138 1.92 12.55 -23.15
C GLY A 138 0.42 12.49 -22.88
N ASP A 139 -0.17 11.30 -22.78
CA ASP A 139 -1.63 11.10 -22.83
C ASP A 139 -2.37 11.36 -21.50
N ASP A 140 -1.86 12.24 -20.63
CA ASP A 140 -2.40 12.46 -19.27
C ASP A 140 -2.61 11.13 -18.48
N VAL A 141 -1.68 10.19 -18.70
CA VAL A 141 -1.67 8.86 -18.08
C VAL A 141 -0.45 8.69 -17.16
N PHE A 142 -0.59 7.85 -16.14
CA PHE A 142 0.51 7.49 -15.23
C PHE A 142 1.50 6.52 -15.90
N ASP A 143 2.36 7.05 -16.75
CA ASP A 143 3.35 6.28 -17.52
C ASP A 143 4.81 6.61 -17.21
N ILE A 144 5.07 7.67 -16.44
CA ILE A 144 6.42 8.01 -15.95
C ILE A 144 6.73 7.13 -14.75
N ALA A 145 7.22 5.92 -15.01
CA ALA A 145 7.38 4.88 -14.01
C ALA A 145 8.79 4.84 -13.41
N ILE A 146 8.85 4.72 -12.08
CA ILE A 146 10.08 4.42 -11.34
C ILE A 146 9.86 3.08 -10.61
N PRO A 147 10.55 2.00 -11.00
CA PRO A 147 10.47 0.73 -10.31
C PRO A 147 11.24 0.79 -8.99
N PHE A 148 10.77 0.05 -7.98
CA PHE A 148 11.51 -0.07 -6.72
C PHE A 148 12.51 -1.21 -6.82
N ALA A 149 13.74 -0.95 -6.37
CA ALA A 149 14.73 -1.98 -6.10
C ALA A 149 14.39 -2.76 -4.81
N THR A 150 13.65 -2.15 -3.89
CA THR A 150 13.20 -2.76 -2.64
C THR A 150 11.76 -2.36 -2.36
N PRO A 151 10.81 -3.32 -2.26
CA PRO A 151 9.45 -3.01 -1.84
C PRO A 151 9.40 -2.35 -0.46
N TYR A 152 8.36 -1.54 -0.23
CA TYR A 152 8.16 -0.83 1.02
C TYR A 152 6.84 -1.27 1.67
N LEU A 153 6.93 -1.89 2.84
CA LEU A 153 5.76 -2.22 3.66
C LEU A 153 5.26 -0.94 4.34
N TYR A 154 4.08 -0.48 3.94
CA TYR A 154 3.44 0.69 4.50
C TYR A 154 2.22 0.31 5.35
N ASP A 155 2.18 0.83 6.57
CA ASP A 155 1.05 0.72 7.48
C ASP A 155 0.39 2.11 7.63
N PRO A 156 -0.82 2.32 7.08
CA PRO A 156 -1.53 3.60 7.20
C PRO A 156 -1.78 4.04 8.65
N TYR A 157 -1.82 3.13 9.63
CA TYR A 157 -1.96 3.48 11.05
C TYR A 157 -0.70 4.09 11.66
N ALA A 158 0.47 3.88 11.03
CA ALA A 158 1.74 4.41 11.52
C ALA A 158 1.97 5.88 11.11
N GLY A 159 1.16 6.43 10.20
CA GLY A 159 1.23 7.83 9.77
C GLY A 159 1.12 8.01 8.26
N ASN A 160 1.31 9.25 7.81
CA ASN A 160 1.30 9.61 6.40
C ASN A 160 2.51 9.02 5.66
N LEU A 161 2.34 8.74 4.37
CA LEU A 161 3.44 8.30 3.51
C LEU A 161 4.24 9.52 3.02
N LEU A 162 5.56 9.40 3.00
CA LEU A 162 6.46 10.42 2.46
C LEU A 162 7.37 9.79 1.40
N ILE A 163 7.49 10.44 0.24
CA ILE A 163 8.60 10.22 -0.69
C ILE A 163 9.66 11.29 -0.48
N GLY A 164 10.93 10.91 -0.56
CA GLY A 164 12.07 11.82 -0.59
C GLY A 164 12.91 11.58 -1.82
N ILE A 165 13.17 12.61 -2.61
CA ILE A 165 13.99 12.56 -3.83
C ILE A 165 15.17 13.49 -3.63
N SER A 166 16.38 12.99 -3.85
CA SER A 166 17.62 13.75 -3.70
C SER A 166 18.69 13.26 -4.69
N ASN A 167 19.87 13.90 -4.66
CA ASN A 167 21.01 13.54 -5.50
C ASN A 167 20.67 13.50 -7.00
N ILE A 168 19.79 14.41 -7.43
CA ILE A 168 19.29 14.45 -8.80
C ILE A 168 20.41 14.95 -9.72
N ASN A 169 20.70 14.17 -10.76
CA ASN A 169 21.63 14.52 -11.82
C ASN A 169 20.96 14.32 -13.19
N GLY A 170 21.05 15.36 -14.01
CA GLY A 170 20.32 15.49 -15.27
C GLY A 170 19.02 16.26 -15.10
N GLY A 171 18.17 16.20 -16.11
CA GLY A 171 16.85 16.81 -16.10
C GLY A 171 16.07 16.38 -17.33
N ILE A 172 14.76 16.32 -17.20
CA ILE A 172 13.88 16.02 -18.32
C ILE A 172 13.63 17.35 -19.07
N PRO A 173 13.85 17.39 -20.40
CA PRO A 173 13.63 18.58 -21.23
C PRO A 173 12.13 18.82 -21.47
N LEU A 174 11.34 18.82 -20.40
CA LEU A 174 9.89 18.92 -20.42
C LEU A 174 9.37 20.21 -19.79
N THR A 175 8.15 20.57 -20.21
CA THR A 175 7.27 21.57 -19.60
C THR A 175 6.54 21.08 -18.34
N GLY A 176 7.05 20.06 -17.64
CA GLY A 176 6.62 19.70 -16.27
C GLY A 176 5.74 18.46 -16.11
N PHE A 177 5.71 17.95 -14.89
CA PHE A 177 4.82 16.92 -14.36
C PHE A 177 3.46 17.52 -14.02
N ALA A 178 2.40 16.71 -14.09
CA ALA A 178 1.11 17.10 -13.55
C ALA A 178 1.21 17.30 -12.04
N ALA A 179 0.74 18.44 -11.56
CA ALA A 179 0.62 18.77 -10.15
C ALA A 179 -0.64 19.59 -9.91
N GLY A 180 -1.17 19.56 -8.70
CA GLY A 180 -2.43 20.22 -8.40
C GLY A 180 -2.69 20.41 -6.92
N GLY A 181 -3.80 21.07 -6.62
CA GLY A 181 -4.25 21.36 -5.27
C GLY A 181 -5.06 20.22 -4.66
N SER A 182 -4.70 19.77 -3.46
CA SER A 182 -5.45 18.76 -2.71
C SER A 182 -5.14 18.76 -1.22
N PRO A 183 -6.14 18.63 -0.34
CA PRO A 183 -5.91 18.56 1.11
C PRO A 183 -5.18 17.28 1.54
N LEU A 184 -5.03 16.29 0.66
CA LEU A 184 -4.42 15.00 0.97
C LEU A 184 -2.92 14.96 0.73
N ILE A 185 -2.32 16.08 0.30
CA ILE A 185 -0.90 16.15 -0.02
C ILE A 185 -0.26 17.43 0.51
N SER A 186 1.05 17.37 0.64
CA SER A 186 1.91 18.54 0.76
C SER A 186 3.22 18.25 0.04
N ARG A 187 3.97 19.29 -0.28
CA ARG A 187 5.34 19.13 -0.73
C ARG A 187 6.30 20.04 0.02
N PHE A 188 7.55 19.61 0.04
CA PHE A 188 8.68 20.40 0.50
C PHE A 188 9.76 20.36 -0.59
N VAL A 189 10.33 21.52 -0.87
CA VAL A 189 11.42 21.68 -1.83
C VAL A 189 12.54 22.42 -1.13
N ASN A 190 13.74 21.86 -1.20
CA ASN A 190 14.98 22.51 -0.83
C ASN A 190 15.87 22.56 -2.07
N GLY A 191 16.00 23.74 -2.67
CA GLY A 191 16.87 23.93 -3.82
C GLY A 191 17.00 25.40 -4.20
N VAL A 192 17.83 25.70 -5.19
CA VAL A 192 17.99 27.06 -5.71
C VAL A 192 17.17 27.21 -6.98
N TYR A 193 16.26 28.19 -7.06
CA TYR A 193 15.50 28.50 -8.27
C TYR A 193 15.76 29.94 -8.70
N GLY A 194 16.21 30.12 -9.95
CA GLY A 194 16.55 31.45 -10.49
C GLY A 194 17.69 32.14 -9.74
N GLY A 195 18.61 31.37 -9.13
CA GLY A 195 19.72 31.89 -8.32
C GLY A 195 19.36 32.25 -6.88
N ASN A 196 18.12 32.05 -6.43
CA ASN A 196 17.72 32.25 -5.04
C ASN A 196 17.49 30.90 -4.34
N PRO A 197 18.06 30.70 -3.13
CA PRO A 197 17.70 29.55 -2.32
C PRO A 197 16.21 29.61 -2.00
N ASN A 198 15.48 28.62 -2.50
CA ASN A 198 14.06 28.44 -2.34
C ASN A 198 13.85 27.17 -1.50
N VAL A 199 13.87 27.36 -0.18
CA VAL A 199 13.34 26.40 0.77
C VAL A 199 11.88 26.76 0.99
N PHE A 200 10.97 25.94 0.48
CA PHE A 200 9.54 26.17 0.66
C PHE A 200 8.80 24.88 0.96
N SER A 201 7.73 25.03 1.71
CA SER A 201 6.73 24.01 1.95
C SER A 201 5.39 24.54 1.47
N GLU A 202 4.69 23.74 0.68
CA GLU A 202 3.36 24.04 0.18
C GLU A 202 2.41 22.98 0.69
N ALA A 203 1.62 23.37 1.68
CA ALA A 203 0.51 22.56 2.14
C ALA A 203 -0.58 22.56 1.07
N GLY A 204 -1.05 21.37 0.72
CA GLY A 204 -2.18 21.23 -0.18
C GLY A 204 -1.82 21.26 -1.66
N TYR A 205 -0.55 21.11 -2.03
CA TYR A 205 -0.11 21.09 -3.43
C TYR A 205 1.00 20.05 -3.64
N GLY A 206 1.01 19.38 -4.79
CA GLY A 206 2.01 18.36 -5.12
C GLY A 206 1.73 17.63 -6.42
N LEU A 207 2.61 16.69 -6.76
CA LEU A 207 2.54 15.90 -7.99
C LEU A 207 1.36 14.93 -7.98
N ALA A 208 0.70 14.80 -9.13
CA ALA A 208 -0.17 13.66 -9.39
C ALA A 208 0.67 12.38 -9.37
N THR A 209 0.28 11.42 -8.54
CA THR A 209 1.09 10.23 -8.24
C THR A 209 0.22 8.97 -8.15
N GLN A 210 0.71 7.87 -8.70
CA GLN A 210 0.15 6.55 -8.52
C GLN A 210 1.18 5.63 -7.86
N PHE A 211 0.80 5.02 -6.74
CA PHE A 211 1.54 3.94 -6.11
C PHE A 211 1.07 2.59 -6.65
N ILE A 212 2.02 1.74 -7.00
CA ILE A 212 1.76 0.35 -7.36
C ILE A 212 1.89 -0.49 -6.10
N SER A 213 0.78 -1.08 -5.68
CA SER A 213 0.71 -1.77 -4.40
C SER A 213 -0.06 -3.08 -4.47
N THR A 214 0.34 -3.99 -3.60
CA THR A 214 -0.32 -5.27 -3.37
C THR A 214 -0.76 -5.34 -1.92
N ALA A 215 -1.97 -5.83 -1.66
CA ALA A 215 -2.39 -6.10 -0.29
C ALA A 215 -1.47 -7.15 0.31
N THR A 216 -1.00 -6.94 1.55
CA THR A 216 -0.23 -7.98 2.21
C THR A 216 -1.12 -9.20 2.43
N PRO A 217 -0.64 -10.42 2.14
CA PRO A 217 -1.41 -11.60 2.47
C PRO A 217 -1.58 -11.61 3.99
N ILE A 218 -2.83 -11.49 4.44
CA ILE A 218 -3.17 -11.75 5.84
C ILE A 218 -2.66 -13.16 6.12
N PRO A 219 -1.76 -13.36 7.10
CA PRO A 219 -1.32 -14.70 7.46
C PRO A 219 -2.58 -15.55 7.65
N GLU A 220 -2.70 -16.65 6.91
CA GLU A 220 -3.81 -17.56 7.13
C GLU A 220 -3.85 -17.85 8.64
N PRO A 221 -5.03 -17.75 9.29
CA PRO A 221 -5.12 -18.11 10.69
C PRO A 221 -4.47 -19.47 10.81
N PHE A 222 -3.42 -19.55 11.64
CA PHE A 222 -2.77 -20.82 11.94
C PHE A 222 -3.89 -21.82 12.19
N PRO A 223 -3.91 -22.99 11.52
CA PRO A 223 -4.95 -23.96 11.79
C PRO A 223 -4.96 -24.20 13.30
N ASP A 224 -6.09 -23.84 13.93
CA ASP A 224 -6.28 -23.96 15.37
C ASP A 224 -6.12 -25.43 15.72
N GLN A 225 -4.89 -25.76 16.11
CA GLN A 225 -4.40 -27.08 16.46
C GLN A 225 -4.37 -28.08 15.27
N PRO A 226 -3.41 -29.03 15.27
CA PRO A 226 -3.57 -30.24 14.47
C PRO A 226 -4.95 -30.83 14.79
N PRO A 227 -5.68 -31.39 13.83
CA PRO A 227 -7.01 -31.93 14.06
C PRO A 227 -6.95 -32.78 15.32
N LEU A 228 -7.69 -32.36 16.37
CA LEU A 228 -7.84 -33.20 17.55
C LEU A 228 -8.28 -34.55 17.01
N TYR A 229 -7.45 -35.56 17.23
CA TYR A 229 -7.75 -36.93 16.85
C TYR A 229 -9.03 -37.29 17.60
N VAL A 230 -10.18 -37.10 16.94
CA VAL A 230 -11.47 -37.60 17.39
C VAL A 230 -11.46 -39.05 16.92
N PRO A 231 -11.15 -40.04 17.79
CA PRO A 231 -11.36 -41.42 17.41
C PRO A 231 -12.82 -41.55 17.03
N GLU A 232 -13.09 -41.94 15.78
CA GLU A 232 -14.46 -42.22 15.37
C GLU A 232 -15.08 -43.21 16.37
N PRO A 233 -16.34 -43.02 16.78
CA PRO A 233 -17.02 -43.92 17.73
C PRO A 233 -17.18 -45.36 17.20
N SER A 234 -16.73 -45.64 16.00
CA SER A 234 -16.70 -46.94 15.33
C SER A 234 -15.60 -47.88 15.85
N ALA A 235 -14.52 -47.37 16.47
CA ALA A 235 -13.41 -48.22 16.91
C ALA A 235 -13.77 -49.21 18.06
N PRO A 236 -14.49 -48.82 19.13
CA PRO A 236 -14.97 -49.79 20.11
C PRO A 236 -16.13 -50.64 19.57
N ALA A 237 -17.03 -50.06 18.76
CA ALA A 237 -18.20 -50.77 18.23
C ALA A 237 -17.82 -51.96 17.33
N MET A 238 -16.78 -51.82 16.49
CA MET A 238 -16.28 -52.93 15.67
C MET A 238 -15.53 -53.99 16.49
N LEU A 239 -14.84 -53.60 17.57
CA LEU A 239 -14.16 -54.56 18.46
C LEU A 239 -15.17 -55.47 19.19
N PHE A 240 -16.28 -54.92 19.68
CA PHE A 240 -17.32 -55.71 20.35
C PHE A 240 -18.15 -56.57 19.39
N ALA A 241 -18.43 -56.08 18.18
CA ALA A 241 -19.11 -56.88 17.15
C ALA A 241 -18.28 -58.10 16.70
N GLY A 242 -16.95 -57.93 16.57
CA GLY A 242 -16.04 -59.02 16.19
C GLY A 242 -15.93 -60.14 17.25
N LEU A 243 -15.82 -59.77 18.52
CA LEU A 243 -15.73 -60.75 19.63
C LEU A 243 -17.06 -61.47 19.89
N GLY A 244 -18.20 -60.79 19.74
CA GLY A 244 -19.52 -61.40 19.89
C GLY A 244 -19.80 -62.50 18.84
N LEU A 245 -19.44 -62.27 17.59
CA LEU A 245 -19.59 -63.24 16.50
C LEU A 245 -18.68 -64.47 16.67
N LEU A 246 -17.47 -64.30 17.21
CA LEU A 246 -16.55 -65.40 17.52
C LEU A 246 -17.06 -66.28 18.67
N TYR A 247 -17.67 -65.68 19.70
CA TYR A 247 -18.26 -66.42 20.82
C TYR A 247 -19.47 -67.27 20.37
N LEU A 248 -20.35 -66.71 19.55
CA LEU A 248 -21.53 -67.41 19.02
C LEU A 248 -21.14 -68.57 18.09
N ARG A 249 -20.10 -68.41 17.26
CA ARG A 249 -19.59 -69.50 16.40
C ARG A 249 -18.99 -70.67 17.18
N ARG A 250 -18.33 -70.42 18.31
CA ARG A 250 -17.78 -71.50 19.16
C ARG A 250 -18.87 -72.26 19.92
N ARG A 251 -19.94 -71.59 20.33
CA ARG A 251 -21.05 -72.23 21.08
C ARG A 251 -21.87 -73.19 20.21
N GLN A 252 -22.07 -72.90 18.92
CA GLN A 252 -22.82 -73.78 18.02
C GLN A 252 -22.11 -75.12 17.71
N LYS A 253 -20.78 -75.21 17.87
CA LYS A 253 -20.03 -76.46 17.65
C LYS A 253 -20.19 -77.47 18.79
N TRP A 254 -20.65 -77.06 19.97
CA TRP A 254 -20.80 -77.94 21.14
C TRP A 254 -22.20 -78.55 21.29
N ILE A 255 -23.19 -78.12 20.50
CA ILE A 255 -24.57 -78.63 20.56
C ILE A 255 -24.82 -79.77 19.55
N LYS A 256 -23.80 -80.13 18.76
CA LYS A 256 -23.84 -81.28 17.83
C LYS A 256 -22.89 -82.39 18.27
N LYS A 257 -23.14 -82.98 19.43
CA LYS A 257 -22.67 -84.32 19.82
C LYS A 257 -23.58 -84.90 20.88
#